data_AF-A0A914G0T5-F1
#
_entry.id   AF-A0A914G0T5-F1
#
_cell.length_a   1.000
_cell.length_b   1.000
_cell.length_c   1.000
_cell.angle_alpha   90.00
_cell.angle_beta   90.00
_cell.angle_gamma   90.00
#
_symmetry.space_group_name_H-M   'P 1'
#
loop_
_entity.id
_entity.type
_entity.pdbx_description
1 polymer ?
#
loop_
_entity_poly.entity_id
_entity_poly.type
_entity_poly.pdbx_seq_one_letter_code
_entity_poly.pdbx_strand_id
1 'polypeptide(L)'
;MFFADLQFSNGTEITGCNIDKYDWCESFNPINIVVYYVAFTFLLGTSNPNLNVSFGALFSKIVGPRQQTIEQGWLQVAGTSGRMIGSVSMSALQSKYGPKWVWNVQIMLILITLSCWITMRDRMIPLILPKEYSEYLEDNDPDAIKMKINKNPSAIHIEK
;
A
#
# COMPACT_ATOMS: atom_id res chain seq x y z
N MET A 1 -2.81 -11.72 -5.78
CA MET A 1 -2.73 -12.61 -6.94
C MET A 1 -1.29 -12.61 -7.44
N PHE A 2 -0.39 -13.27 -6.68
CA PHE A 2 1.06 -13.31 -6.92
C PHE A 2 1.64 -14.69 -6.56
N PHE A 3 0.79 -15.72 -6.60
CA PHE A 3 1.14 -17.11 -6.34
C PHE A 3 0.41 -17.95 -7.39
N ALA A 4 1.07 -18.28 -8.50
CA ALA A 4 0.60 -19.31 -9.43
C ALA A 4 1.62 -19.82 -10.47
N ASP A 5 2.82 -19.26 -10.64
CA ASP A 5 3.79 -19.79 -11.63
C ASP A 5 5.04 -20.41 -11.00
N LEU A 6 4.82 -21.30 -10.05
CA LEU A 6 5.75 -22.40 -9.83
C LEU A 6 4.96 -23.70 -9.93
N GLN A 7 4.95 -24.29 -11.13
CA GLN A 7 5.35 -25.69 -11.32
C GLN A 7 5.73 -25.98 -12.78
N PHE A 8 7.01 -26.35 -12.93
CA PHE A 8 7.50 -27.49 -13.70
C PHE A 8 7.28 -27.50 -15.22
N SER A 9 8.25 -26.97 -15.99
CA SER A 9 8.44 -27.35 -17.40
C SER A 9 9.67 -28.25 -17.54
N ASN A 10 9.52 -29.27 -18.36
CA ASN A 10 10.31 -30.49 -18.44
C ASN A 10 11.24 -30.42 -19.66
N GLY A 11 12.55 -30.65 -19.46
CA GLY A 11 13.52 -30.92 -20.52
C GLY A 11 14.23 -29.70 -21.15
N THR A 12 15.57 -29.68 -21.05
CA THR A 12 16.58 -28.83 -21.73
C THR A 12 16.98 -27.49 -21.11
N GLU A 13 16.24 -26.91 -20.17
CA GLU A 13 16.74 -25.74 -19.43
C GLU A 13 17.37 -26.16 -18.11
N ILE A 14 18.61 -25.71 -17.90
CA ILE A 14 19.41 -26.01 -16.72
C ILE A 14 18.64 -25.48 -15.50
N THR A 15 18.12 -26.37 -14.65
CA THR A 15 17.51 -25.99 -13.37
C THR A 15 18.61 -25.55 -12.41
N GLY A 16 18.98 -24.28 -12.53
CA GLY A 16 20.10 -23.68 -11.83
C GLY A 16 20.45 -22.34 -12.46
N CYS A 17 21.21 -21.53 -11.74
CA CYS A 17 21.69 -20.27 -12.29
C CYS A 17 22.83 -20.57 -13.28
N ASN A 18 22.69 -20.07 -14.52
CA ASN A 18 23.67 -20.28 -15.59
C ASN A 18 24.86 -19.33 -15.36
N ILE A 19 26.00 -19.91 -14.99
CA ILE A 19 27.22 -19.19 -14.62
C ILE A 19 27.79 -18.40 -15.81
N ASP A 20 27.60 -18.87 -17.04
CA ASP A 20 28.11 -18.19 -18.25
C ASP A 20 27.33 -16.91 -18.60
N LYS A 21 26.10 -16.77 -18.10
CA LYS A 21 25.21 -15.63 -18.36
C LYS A 21 25.10 -14.66 -17.19
N TYR A 22 25.37 -15.12 -15.96
CA TYR A 22 25.10 -14.36 -14.75
C TYR A 22 26.23 -14.48 -13.73
N ASP A 23 27.07 -13.44 -13.62
CA ASP A 23 28.22 -13.41 -12.71
C ASP A 23 27.85 -13.48 -11.21
N TRP A 24 26.61 -13.13 -10.86
CA TRP A 24 26.15 -13.10 -9.46
C TRP A 24 25.82 -14.49 -8.90
N CYS A 25 25.89 -15.53 -9.73
CA CYS A 25 25.56 -16.91 -9.39
C CYS A 25 26.41 -17.49 -8.25
N GLU A 26 27.72 -17.21 -8.30
CA GLU A 26 28.73 -17.83 -7.43
C GLU A 26 28.67 -17.28 -6.00
N SER A 27 28.12 -16.08 -5.82
CA SER A 27 28.03 -15.41 -4.51
C SER A 27 26.82 -15.88 -3.68
N PHE A 28 25.88 -16.64 -4.25
CA PHE A 28 24.59 -16.90 -3.61
C PHE A 28 24.56 -18.22 -2.83
N ASN A 29 24.38 -18.15 -1.51
CA ASN A 29 24.16 -19.33 -0.67
C ASN A 29 22.71 -19.81 -0.76
N PRO A 30 22.46 -21.14 -0.78
CA PRO A 30 21.12 -21.69 -0.80
C PRO A 30 20.36 -21.35 0.49
N ILE A 31 19.14 -20.86 0.33
CA ILE A 31 18.21 -20.51 1.42
C ILE A 31 17.15 -21.61 1.57
N ASN A 32 16.74 -21.88 2.81
CA ASN A 32 15.61 -22.78 3.07
C ASN A 32 14.31 -22.16 2.53
N ILE A 33 13.75 -22.83 1.52
CA ILE A 33 12.59 -22.36 0.77
C ILE A 33 11.33 -22.20 1.63
N VAL A 34 11.14 -23.06 2.64
CA VAL A 34 9.96 -23.05 3.52
C VAL A 34 9.99 -21.82 4.42
N VAL A 35 11.15 -21.54 5.02
CA VAL A 35 11.33 -20.37 5.90
C VAL A 35 11.11 -19.07 5.11
N TYR A 36 11.60 -19.02 3.87
CA TYR A 36 11.42 -17.86 3.00
C TYR A 36 9.94 -17.59 2.69
N TYR A 37 9.19 -18.60 2.22
CA TYR A 37 7.79 -18.39 1.86
C TYR A 37 6.88 -18.09 3.05
N VAL A 38 7.09 -18.75 4.18
CA VAL A 38 6.32 -18.48 5.40
C VAL A 38 6.55 -17.05 5.87
N ALA A 39 7.82 -16.63 6.01
CA ALA A 39 8.15 -15.27 6.43
C ALA A 39 7.60 -14.23 5.45
N PHE A 40 7.75 -14.45 4.14
CA PHE A 40 7.26 -13.53 3.12
C PHE A 40 5.73 -13.36 3.15
N THR A 41 5.00 -14.46 3.36
CA THR A 41 3.54 -14.45 3.45
C THR A 41 3.04 -13.69 4.66
N PHE A 42 3.65 -13.89 5.83
CA PHE A 42 3.29 -13.13 7.03
C PHE A 42 3.63 -11.65 6.89
N LEU A 43 4.85 -11.33 6.43
CA LEU A 43 5.30 -9.94 6.31
C LEU A 43 4.45 -9.16 5.30
N LEU A 44 4.29 -9.63 4.07
CA LEU A 44 3.50 -8.91 3.07
C LEU A 44 1.99 -9.07 3.27
N GLY A 45 1.54 -10.22 3.75
CA GLY A 45 0.13 -10.50 3.99
C GLY A 45 -0.46 -9.59 5.07
N THR A 46 0.27 -9.33 6.15
CA THR A 46 -0.20 -8.44 7.22
C THR A 46 0.08 -6.97 6.93
N SER A 47 1.16 -6.63 6.21
CA SER A 47 1.51 -5.23 5.95
C SER A 47 0.54 -4.52 5.01
N ASN A 48 0.11 -5.18 3.92
CA ASN A 48 -0.80 -4.58 2.94
C ASN A 48 -2.16 -4.11 3.52
N PRO A 49 -2.91 -4.93 4.30
CA PRO A 49 -4.16 -4.47 4.89
C PRO A 49 -3.94 -3.38 5.94
N ASN A 50 -2.88 -3.48 6.74
CA ASN A 50 -2.55 -2.45 7.74
C ASN A 50 -2.28 -1.09 7.10
N LEU A 51 -1.54 -1.06 5.99
CA LEU A 51 -1.30 0.16 5.23
C LEU A 51 -2.60 0.73 4.66
N ASN A 52 -3.45 -0.11 4.06
CA ASN A 52 -4.70 0.34 3.46
C ASN A 52 -5.65 1.00 4.49
N VAL A 53 -5.81 0.37 5.65
CA VAL A 53 -6.63 0.92 6.75
C VAL A 53 -6.04 2.23 7.28
N SER A 54 -4.71 2.29 7.45
CA SER A 54 -4.03 3.48 7.95
C SER A 54 -4.16 4.68 7.00
N PHE A 55 -3.98 4.46 5.69
CA PHE A 55 -4.19 5.51 4.69
C PHE A 55 -5.65 5.97 4.66
N GLY A 56 -6.61 5.04 4.72
CA GLY A 56 -8.04 5.38 4.79
C GLY A 56 -8.37 6.28 5.98
N ALA A 57 -7.86 5.95 7.17
CA ALA A 57 -8.04 6.76 8.38
C ALA A 57 -7.39 8.15 8.26
N LEU A 58 -6.20 8.23 7.66
CA LEU A 58 -5.48 9.48 7.47
C LEU A 58 -6.25 10.45 6.55
N PHE A 59 -6.78 9.96 5.42
CA PHE A 59 -7.55 10.81 4.50
C PHE A 59 -8.84 11.33 5.12
N SER A 60 -9.55 10.50 5.89
CA SER A 60 -10.76 10.94 6.59
C SER A 60 -10.50 12.04 7.63
N LYS A 61 -9.29 12.08 8.22
CA LYS A 61 -8.89 13.12 9.19
C LYS A 61 -8.44 14.42 8.55
N ILE A 62 -7.85 14.38 7.35
CA ILE A 62 -7.29 15.56 6.67
C ILE A 62 -8.33 16.27 5.79
N VAL A 63 -9.17 15.52 5.06
CA VAL A 63 -9.97 16.07 3.94
C VAL A 63 -11.45 16.31 4.31
N GLY A 64 -12.02 15.49 5.19
CA GLY A 64 -13.47 15.47 5.46
C GLY A 64 -14.30 14.80 4.33
N PRO A 65 -15.63 14.69 4.50
CA PRO A 65 -16.50 13.83 3.66
C PRO A 65 -16.69 14.34 2.22
N ARG A 66 -16.45 15.62 1.93
CA ARG A 66 -16.84 16.24 0.65
C ARG A 66 -15.87 15.97 -0.52
N GLN A 67 -14.60 15.64 -0.26
CA GLN A 67 -13.57 15.50 -1.31
C GLN A 67 -12.71 14.23 -1.20
N GLN A 68 -13.14 13.24 -0.42
CA GLN A 68 -12.35 12.03 -0.14
C GLN A 68 -11.96 11.24 -1.42
N THR A 69 -12.81 11.22 -2.44
CA THR A 69 -12.61 10.43 -3.65
C THR A 69 -11.48 10.96 -4.55
N ILE A 70 -11.26 12.28 -4.60
CA ILE A 70 -10.25 12.90 -5.48
C ILE A 70 -8.84 12.61 -4.97
N GLU A 71 -8.62 12.78 -3.66
CA GLU A 71 -7.35 12.49 -3.01
C GLU A 71 -6.99 10.99 -3.09
N GLN A 72 -7.99 10.12 -2.92
CA GLN A 72 -7.83 8.69 -3.14
C GLN A 72 -7.51 8.37 -4.61
N GLY A 73 -8.08 9.12 -5.56
CA GLY A 73 -7.76 9.02 -6.98
C GLY A 73 -6.29 9.37 -7.29
N TRP A 74 -5.77 10.47 -6.75
CA TRP A 74 -4.37 10.85 -6.90
C TRP A 74 -3.43 9.81 -6.29
N LEU A 75 -3.75 9.30 -5.09
CA LEU A 75 -2.97 8.24 -4.47
C LEU A 75 -2.95 6.97 -5.35
N GLN A 76 -4.07 6.63 -5.99
CA GLN A 76 -4.15 5.47 -6.88
C GLN A 76 -3.27 5.65 -8.12
N VAL A 77 -3.31 6.83 -8.75
CA VAL A 77 -2.47 7.15 -9.93
C VAL A 77 -0.98 7.13 -9.57
N ALA A 78 -0.61 7.67 -8.40
CA ALA A 78 0.75 7.58 -7.88
C ALA A 78 1.16 6.12 -7.58
N GLY A 79 0.26 5.32 -7.02
CA GLY A 79 0.50 3.91 -6.73
C GLY A 79 0.69 3.06 -7.98
N THR A 80 -0.10 3.27 -9.03
CA THR A 80 0.02 2.53 -10.30
C THR A 80 1.25 2.96 -11.09
N SER A 81 1.58 4.26 -11.12
CA SER A 81 2.80 4.73 -11.77
C SER A 81 4.06 4.21 -11.07
N GLY A 82 4.09 4.20 -9.73
CA GLY A 82 5.16 3.58 -8.96
C GLY A 82 5.34 2.09 -9.24
N ARG A 83 4.24 1.34 -9.42
CA ARG A 83 4.29 -0.09 -9.80
C ARG A 83 4.85 -0.33 -11.19
N MET A 84 4.48 0.52 -12.17
CA MET A 84 5.04 0.43 -13.52
C MET A 84 6.56 0.66 -13.48
N ILE A 85 7.00 1.76 -12.87
CA ILE A 85 8.44 2.08 -12.73
C ILE A 85 9.17 0.98 -11.96
N GLY A 86 8.60 0.55 -10.84
CA GLY A 86 9.16 -0.50 -9.99
C GLY A 86 9.39 -1.80 -10.78
N SER A 87 8.38 -2.27 -11.52
CA SER A 87 8.49 -3.52 -12.29
C SER A 87 9.55 -3.47 -13.40
N VAL A 88 9.68 -2.32 -14.10
CA VAL A 88 10.67 -2.13 -15.18
C VAL A 88 12.08 -2.00 -14.61
N SER A 89 12.28 -1.13 -13.62
CA SER A 89 13.58 -0.93 -12.97
C SER A 89 14.08 -2.21 -12.31
N MET A 90 13.18 -2.93 -11.61
CA MET A 90 13.47 -4.20 -10.95
C MET A 90 13.94 -5.27 -11.94
N SER A 91 13.24 -5.39 -13.09
CA SER A 91 13.56 -6.37 -14.12
C SER A 91 14.94 -6.12 -14.76
N ALA A 92 15.31 -4.86 -14.97
CA ALA A 92 16.62 -4.49 -15.47
C ALA A 92 17.73 -4.76 -14.43
N LEU A 93 17.46 -4.48 -13.15
CA LEU A 93 18.45 -4.59 -12.09
C LEU A 93 18.77 -6.05 -11.73
N GLN A 94 17.75 -6.90 -11.63
CA GLN A 94 17.93 -8.33 -11.32
C GLN A 94 18.73 -9.06 -12.42
N SER A 95 18.60 -8.61 -13.67
CA SER A 95 19.29 -9.23 -14.81
C SER A 95 20.80 -8.97 -14.79
N LYS A 96 21.25 -7.82 -14.24
CA LYS A 96 22.67 -7.43 -14.23
C LYS A 96 23.37 -7.66 -12.89
N TYR A 97 22.72 -7.32 -11.78
CA TYR A 97 23.34 -7.28 -10.45
C TYR A 97 22.82 -8.35 -9.49
N GLY A 98 21.88 -9.16 -9.96
CA GLY A 98 21.25 -10.23 -9.18
C GLY A 98 20.30 -9.72 -8.08
N PRO A 99 19.71 -10.64 -7.30
CA PRO A 99 18.64 -10.32 -6.34
C PRO A 99 19.12 -9.57 -5.09
N LYS A 100 20.39 -9.71 -4.68
CA LYS A 100 20.92 -9.06 -3.46
C LYS A 100 20.87 -7.53 -3.56
N TRP A 101 21.21 -7.00 -4.73
CA TRP A 101 21.21 -5.55 -4.98
C TRP A 101 19.81 -4.96 -4.95
N VAL A 102 18.82 -5.70 -5.45
CA VAL A 102 17.41 -5.31 -5.37
C VAL A 102 17.00 -5.04 -3.94
N TRP A 103 17.28 -5.97 -3.02
CA TRP A 103 16.86 -5.84 -1.63
C TRP A 103 17.45 -4.59 -0.97
N ASN A 104 18.71 -4.26 -1.29
CA ASN A 104 19.35 -3.03 -0.81
C ASN A 104 18.66 -1.77 -1.35
N VAL A 105 18.32 -1.72 -2.65
CA VAL A 105 17.57 -0.60 -3.23
C VAL A 105 16.19 -0.47 -2.60
N GLN A 106 15.51 -1.59 -2.32
CA GLN A 106 14.21 -1.60 -1.65
C GLN A 106 14.31 -1.03 -0.22
N ILE A 107 15.32 -1.43 0.54
CA ILE A 107 15.55 -0.91 1.90
C ILE A 107 15.81 0.60 1.84
N MET A 108 16.65 1.06 0.90
CA MET A 108 16.94 2.49 0.71
C MET A 108 15.68 3.28 0.36
N LEU A 109 14.82 2.77 -0.51
CA LEU A 109 13.55 3.41 -0.86
C LEU A 109 12.63 3.54 0.36
N ILE A 110 12.50 2.49 1.16
CA ILE A 110 11.70 2.51 2.40
C ILE A 110 12.25 3.54 3.38
N LEU A 111 13.58 3.62 3.54
CA LEU A 111 14.21 4.61 4.41
C LEU A 111 13.94 6.05 3.95
N ILE A 112 13.99 6.31 2.64
CA ILE A 112 13.65 7.62 2.06
C ILE A 112 12.17 7.95 2.32
N THR A 113 11.26 7.00 2.08
CA THR A 113 9.83 7.19 2.35
C THR A 113 9.55 7.47 3.82
N LEU A 114 10.16 6.72 4.74
CA LEU A 114 10.02 6.93 6.19
C LEU A 114 10.57 8.29 6.61
N SER A 115 11.73 8.68 6.07
CA SER A 115 12.36 9.99 6.38
C SER A 115 11.49 11.15 5.90
N CYS A 116 10.94 11.04 4.69
CA CYS A 116 10.00 12.01 4.14
C CYS A 116 8.73 12.09 5.02
N TRP A 117 8.18 10.93 5.40
CA TRP A 117 6.99 10.88 6.25
C TRP A 117 7.20 11.51 7.62
N ILE A 118 8.34 11.24 8.28
CA ILE A 118 8.68 11.84 9.58
C ILE A 118 8.77 13.36 9.45
N THR A 119 9.39 13.88 8.40
CA THR A 119 9.49 15.34 8.18
C THR A 119 8.12 15.98 7.96
N MET A 120 7.23 15.32 7.22
CA MET A 120 5.89 15.82 6.93
C MET A 120 4.91 15.65 8.08
N ARG A 121 5.21 14.79 9.05
CA ARG A 121 4.29 14.48 10.17
C ARG A 121 3.96 15.71 11.00
N ASP A 122 4.93 16.59 11.22
CA ASP A 122 4.77 17.78 12.04
C ASP A 122 3.95 18.87 11.31
N ARG A 123 3.76 18.70 9.99
CA ARG A 123 3.00 19.61 9.12
C ARG A 123 1.51 19.24 8.99
N MET A 124 1.10 18.05 9.43
CA MET A 124 -0.28 17.56 9.32
C MET A 124 -1.10 18.04 10.54
N ILE A 125 -1.74 19.21 10.41
CA ILE A 125 -2.67 19.73 11.42
C ILE A 125 -4.04 19.06 11.18
N PRO A 126 -4.64 18.39 12.18
CA PRO A 126 -5.94 17.75 12.01
C PRO A 126 -7.02 18.80 11.73
N LEU A 127 -7.95 18.49 10.83
CA LEU A 127 -9.07 19.38 10.51
C LEU A 127 -9.99 19.48 11.74
N ILE A 128 -9.99 20.62 12.41
CA ILE A 128 -10.90 20.94 13.51
C ILE A 128 -12.10 21.66 12.88
N LEU A 129 -13.23 20.97 12.76
CA LEU A 129 -14.46 21.55 12.27
C LEU A 129 -15.10 22.44 13.37
N PRO A 130 -15.37 23.73 13.10
CA PRO A 130 -16.18 24.54 14.01
C PRO A 130 -17.62 24.00 14.04
N LYS A 131 -18.26 24.01 15.22
CA LYS A 131 -19.63 23.47 15.43
C LYS A 131 -20.64 24.00 14.41
N GLU A 132 -20.53 25.27 14.06
CA GLU A 132 -21.40 25.91 13.08
C GLU A 132 -21.37 25.23 11.71
N TYR A 133 -20.19 24.79 11.23
CA TYR A 133 -20.07 24.08 9.96
C TYR A 133 -20.66 22.66 10.01
N SER A 134 -20.64 22.00 11.18
CA SER A 134 -21.32 20.70 11.34
C SER A 134 -22.85 20.83 11.26
N GLU A 135 -23.39 21.97 11.68
CA GLU A 135 -24.82 22.28 11.65
C GLU A 135 -25.28 22.66 10.22
N TYR A 136 -24.47 23.44 9.49
CA TYR A 136 -24.69 23.74 8.06
C TYR A 136 -24.66 22.49 7.15
N LEU A 137 -23.76 21.53 7.43
CA LEU A 137 -23.69 20.26 6.70
C LEU A 137 -24.91 19.37 6.97
N GLU A 138 -25.49 19.45 8.16
CA GLU A 138 -26.69 18.70 8.50
C GLU A 138 -27.95 19.21 7.81
N ASP A 139 -28.03 20.52 7.59
CA ASP A 139 -29.17 21.19 6.95
C ASP A 139 -29.16 21.11 5.41
N ASN A 140 -27.97 21.04 4.80
CA ASN A 140 -27.80 21.11 3.34
C ASN A 140 -27.43 19.79 2.64
N ASP A 141 -27.20 18.70 3.38
CA ASP A 141 -26.82 17.39 2.83
C ASP A 141 -27.87 16.31 3.20
N PRO A 142 -28.70 15.81 2.25
CA PRO A 142 -29.74 14.82 2.52
C PRO A 142 -29.20 13.46 3.00
N ASP A 143 -27.88 13.21 2.87
CA ASP A 143 -27.25 11.98 3.37
C ASP A 143 -26.75 12.10 4.84
N ALA A 144 -26.62 13.32 5.39
CA ALA A 144 -26.34 13.54 6.81
C ALA A 144 -27.52 13.07 7.71
N ILE A 145 -28.74 13.18 7.20
CA ILE A 145 -29.97 12.66 7.82
C ILE A 145 -29.87 11.14 8.03
N LYS A 146 -29.29 10.39 7.10
CA LYS A 146 -29.11 8.93 7.21
C LYS A 146 -28.14 8.54 8.32
N MET A 147 -27.11 9.35 8.58
CA MET A 147 -26.18 9.13 9.70
C MET A 147 -26.83 9.40 11.06
N LYS A 148 -27.72 10.41 11.17
CA LYS A 148 -28.52 10.64 12.38
C LYS A 148 -29.51 9.50 12.65
N ILE A 149 -30.21 9.03 11.63
CA ILE A 149 -31.18 7.92 11.75
C ILE A 149 -30.49 6.61 12.18
N ASN A 150 -29.32 6.29 11.63
CA ASN A 150 -28.58 5.08 11.98
C ASN A 150 -27.89 5.16 13.36
N LYS A 151 -27.39 6.34 13.73
CA LYS A 151 -26.73 6.56 15.04
C LYS A 151 -27.73 6.67 16.20
N ASN A 152 -29.00 6.98 15.91
CA ASN A 152 -30.07 7.05 16.90
C ASN A 152 -31.37 6.43 16.35
N PRO A 153 -31.56 5.10 16.46
CA PRO A 153 -32.77 4.42 16.00
C PRO A 153 -34.05 4.84 16.75
N SER A 154 -33.94 5.65 17.81
CA SER A 154 -35.08 6.21 18.57
C SER A 154 -35.65 7.52 18.00
N ALA A 155 -35.05 8.13 16.97
CA ALA A 155 -35.57 9.38 16.37
C ALA A 155 -36.78 9.15 15.44
N ILE A 156 -37.15 7.90 15.15
CA ILE A 156 -38.28 7.54 14.27
C ILE A 156 -39.65 7.79 14.95
N HIS A 157 -39.70 8.09 16.25
CA HIS A 157 -40.94 8.22 17.01
C HIS A 157 -41.44 9.64 17.30
N ILE A 158 -40.85 10.68 16.70
CA ILE A 158 -41.35 12.07 16.83
C ILE A 158 -41.77 12.62 15.47
N GLU A 159 -42.65 11.89 14.77
CA GLU A 159 -43.54 12.53 13.79
C GLU A 159 -44.92 11.86 13.90
N LYS A 160 -45.80 12.48 14.67
CA LYS A 160 -47.25 12.35 14.56
C LYS A 160 -47.92 13.63 15.02
#